data_AF-A0A9D4E332-F1
#
_entry.id   AF-A0A9D4E332-F1
#
_cell.length_a   1.000
_cell.length_b   1.000
_cell.length_c   1.000
_cell.angle_alpha   90.00
_cell.angle_beta   90.00
_cell.angle_gamma   90.00
#
_symmetry.space_group_name_H-M   'P 1'
#
loop_
_entity.id
_entity.type
_entity.pdbx_description
1 polymer ?
#
loop_
_entity_poly.entity_id
_entity_poly.type
_entity_poly.pdbx_seq_one_letter_code
_entity_poly.pdbx_strand_id
1 'polypeptide(L)'
;MVNINDPVKQVYNAADEVKAMVSLSLAEMVMEELTFANIAGFIASGAMIFGGVFPFIPQYRDIRRTQNADGFSLFVCLTLLIANILRILFWFGKRFELPLLAQSVIMTFTMLALVHLCVTVKHKGELIKSRQHHFTASPVQHHFLDFDLDHFWQWSEFGSYVQFTVAFSALMGVLTFILISNWVFIETIGFLAVFAEAMLGAPQFYRNFQNKSTQGMSKKMVGMWTCGDVFKTCYFVIREAPAQFWICGSLQVMIDISIFLQVFAYRKSHRAVS
;
A
#
# COMPACT_ATOMS: atom_id res chain seq x y z
N MET A 1 -56.33 -20.83 -47.56
CA MET A 1 -56.72 -20.65 -46.15
C MET A 1 -55.70 -21.40 -45.30
N VAL A 2 -54.85 -20.70 -44.55
CA VAL A 2 -53.92 -21.33 -43.61
C VAL A 2 -54.77 -21.96 -42.51
N ASN A 3 -54.69 -23.28 -42.33
CA ASN A 3 -55.44 -23.97 -41.28
C ASN A 3 -54.83 -23.57 -39.92
N ILE A 4 -55.54 -22.72 -39.17
CA ILE A 4 -55.09 -22.12 -37.91
C ILE A 4 -55.11 -23.16 -36.76
N ASN A 5 -55.70 -24.34 -36.99
CA ASN A 5 -55.85 -25.42 -36.01
C ASN A 5 -54.95 -26.64 -36.29
N ASP A 6 -53.82 -26.46 -37.00
CA ASP A 6 -52.83 -27.54 -37.12
C ASP A 6 -52.11 -27.76 -35.77
N PRO A 7 -52.40 -28.85 -35.05
CA PRO A 7 -51.86 -29.08 -33.71
C PRO A 7 -50.33 -29.21 -33.72
N VAL A 8 -49.74 -29.65 -34.84
CA VAL A 8 -48.29 -29.79 -34.97
C VAL A 8 -47.62 -28.41 -35.01
N LYS A 9 -48.22 -27.46 -35.74
CA LYS A 9 -47.69 -26.09 -35.85
C LYS A 9 -47.79 -25.31 -34.54
N GLN A 10 -48.81 -25.59 -33.73
CA GLN A 10 -48.94 -25.03 -32.38
C GLN A 10 -47.84 -25.53 -31.44
N VAL A 11 -47.49 -26.82 -31.52
CA VAL A 11 -46.41 -27.40 -30.70
C VAL A 11 -45.04 -26.79 -31.04
N TYR A 12 -44.73 -26.59 -32.32
CA TYR A 12 -43.48 -25.94 -32.73
C TYR A 12 -43.40 -24.49 -32.28
N ASN A 13 -44.47 -23.71 -32.46
CA ASN A 13 -44.50 -22.32 -31.99
C ASN A 13 -44.35 -22.24 -30.46
N ALA A 14 -45.02 -23.12 -29.71
CA ALA A 14 -44.88 -23.19 -28.26
C ALA A 14 -43.45 -23.59 -27.84
N ALA A 15 -42.80 -24.52 -28.56
CA ALA A 15 -41.42 -24.89 -28.31
C ALA A 15 -40.43 -23.74 -28.58
N ASP A 16 -40.67 -22.97 -29.64
CA ASP A 16 -39.87 -21.78 -29.97
C ASP A 16 -40.06 -20.66 -28.95
N GLU A 17 -41.30 -20.43 -28.47
CA GLU A 17 -41.58 -19.50 -27.37
C GLU A 17 -40.89 -19.92 -26.07
N VAL A 18 -40.95 -21.20 -25.70
CA VAL A 18 -40.26 -21.73 -24.52
C VAL A 18 -38.74 -21.57 -24.66
N LYS A 19 -38.19 -21.87 -25.84
CA LYS A 19 -36.75 -21.69 -26.11
C LYS A 19 -36.34 -20.23 -26.02
N ALA A 20 -37.17 -19.30 -26.52
CA ALA A 20 -36.94 -17.87 -26.39
C ALA A 20 -36.99 -17.41 -24.92
N MET A 21 -37.99 -17.84 -24.15
CA MET A 21 -38.10 -17.53 -22.71
C MET A 21 -36.90 -18.05 -21.92
N VAL A 22 -36.44 -19.27 -22.20
CA VAL A 22 -35.23 -19.84 -21.56
C VAL A 22 -33.98 -19.08 -21.97
N SER A 23 -33.84 -18.68 -23.24
CA SER A 23 -32.70 -17.89 -23.67
C SER A 23 -32.66 -16.49 -23.04
N LEU A 24 -33.84 -15.88 -22.83
CA LEU A 24 -33.99 -14.58 -22.19
C LEU A 24 -33.61 -14.67 -20.71
N SER A 25 -34.11 -15.67 -19.98
CA SER A 25 -33.81 -15.84 -18.56
C SER A 25 -32.33 -16.17 -18.31
N LEU A 26 -31.71 -16.97 -19.19
CA LEU A 26 -30.26 -17.21 -19.14
C LEU A 26 -29.47 -15.94 -19.43
N ALA A 27 -29.90 -15.13 -20.40
CA ALA A 27 -29.25 -13.86 -20.70
C ALA A 27 -29.35 -12.86 -19.54
N GLU A 28 -30.52 -12.76 -18.88
CA GLU A 28 -30.73 -11.93 -17.69
C GLU A 28 -29.83 -12.37 -16.54
N MET A 29 -29.77 -13.67 -16.25
CA MET A 29 -28.91 -14.23 -15.19
C MET A 29 -27.41 -13.98 -15.47
N VAL A 30 -26.97 -14.18 -16.71
CA VAL A 30 -25.56 -13.91 -17.10
C VAL A 30 -25.24 -12.42 -17.04
N MET A 31 -26.16 -11.56 -17.45
CA MET A 31 -25.99 -10.11 -17.38
C MET A 31 -25.91 -9.63 -15.92
N GLU A 32 -26.71 -10.20 -15.02
CA GLU A 32 -26.68 -9.86 -13.59
C GLU A 32 -25.35 -10.28 -12.94
N GLU A 33 -24.89 -11.51 -13.20
CA GLU A 33 -23.59 -12.00 -12.73
C GLU A 33 -22.42 -11.15 -13.24
N LEU A 34 -22.44 -10.79 -14.54
CA LEU A 34 -21.41 -9.94 -15.13
C LEU A 34 -21.44 -8.52 -14.55
N THR A 35 -22.63 -8.00 -14.27
CA THR A 35 -22.80 -6.67 -13.65
C THR A 35 -22.27 -6.67 -12.22
N PHE A 36 -22.61 -7.69 -11.43
CA PHE A 36 -22.09 -7.83 -10.07
C PHE A 36 -20.57 -8.00 -10.05
N ALA A 37 -20.02 -8.86 -10.90
CA ALA A 37 -18.58 -9.07 -11.02
C ALA A 37 -17.83 -7.80 -11.43
N ASN A 38 -18.39 -7.00 -12.34
CA ASN A 38 -17.82 -5.73 -12.76
C ASN A 38 -17.84 -4.69 -11.63
N ILE A 39 -18.94 -4.60 -10.89
CA ILE A 39 -19.05 -3.71 -9.73
C ILE A 39 -18.06 -4.13 -8.63
N ALA A 40 -18.02 -5.43 -8.31
CA ALA A 40 -17.09 -5.99 -7.33
C ALA A 40 -15.63 -5.74 -7.75
N GLY A 41 -15.30 -5.94 -9.02
CA GLY A 41 -13.97 -5.65 -9.58
C GLY A 41 -13.61 -4.16 -9.52
N PHE A 42 -14.56 -3.26 -9.77
CA PHE A 42 -14.37 -1.82 -9.65
C PHE A 42 -14.12 -1.41 -8.19
N ILE A 43 -14.94 -1.91 -7.26
CA ILE A 43 -14.76 -1.67 -5.82
C ILE A 43 -13.43 -2.23 -5.35
N ALA A 44 -13.06 -3.45 -5.75
CA ALA A 44 -11.79 -4.07 -5.39
C ALA A 44 -10.60 -3.27 -5.93
N SER A 45 -10.67 -2.79 -7.16
CA SER A 45 -9.65 -1.92 -7.76
C SER A 45 -9.52 -0.60 -7.00
N GLY A 46 -10.66 0.04 -6.65
CA GLY A 46 -10.67 1.24 -5.82
C GLY A 46 -10.07 1.01 -4.44
N ALA A 47 -10.46 -0.07 -3.78
CA ALA A 47 -9.90 -0.48 -2.48
C ALA A 47 -8.39 -0.75 -2.57
N MET A 48 -7.90 -1.35 -3.65
CA MET A 48 -6.47 -1.55 -3.89
C MET A 48 -5.71 -0.22 -4.06
N ILE A 49 -6.29 0.72 -4.81
CA ILE A 49 -5.67 2.03 -5.08
C ILE A 49 -5.53 2.85 -3.79
N PHE A 50 -6.59 2.93 -2.98
CA PHE A 50 -6.63 3.78 -1.79
C PHE A 50 -6.31 3.07 -0.47
N GLY A 51 -6.37 1.74 -0.44
CA GLY A 51 -6.19 0.95 0.77
C GLY A 51 -4.85 1.18 1.44
N GLY A 52 -3.77 1.29 0.65
CA GLY A 52 -2.43 1.59 1.17
C GLY A 52 -2.29 2.98 1.80
N VAL A 53 -3.10 3.95 1.37
CA VAL A 53 -3.09 5.33 1.88
C VAL A 53 -3.89 5.45 3.19
N PHE A 54 -4.92 4.61 3.34
CA PHE A 54 -5.88 4.70 4.43
C PHE A 54 -5.27 4.78 5.84
N PRO A 55 -4.24 3.97 6.21
CA PRO A 55 -3.62 4.06 7.53
C PRO A 55 -2.90 5.38 7.81
N PHE A 56 -2.48 6.10 6.77
CA PHE A 56 -1.71 7.33 6.90
C PHE A 56 -2.58 8.58 7.02
N ILE A 57 -3.85 8.51 6.64
CA ILE A 57 -4.82 9.61 6.79
C ILE A 57 -5.00 10.01 8.26
N PRO A 58 -5.31 9.09 9.22
CA PRO A 58 -5.42 9.46 10.62
C PRO A 58 -4.08 10.00 11.15
N GLN A 59 -2.96 9.38 10.76
CA GLN A 59 -1.61 9.84 11.15
C GLN A 59 -1.34 11.28 10.71
N TYR A 60 -1.66 11.63 9.47
CA TYR A 60 -1.54 13.00 8.94
C TYR A 60 -2.37 13.98 9.76
N ARG A 61 -3.62 13.62 10.06
CA ARG A 61 -4.54 14.47 10.83
C ARG A 61 -4.04 14.66 12.26
N ASP A 62 -3.49 13.62 12.87
CA ASP A 62 -2.97 13.67 14.23
C ASP A 62 -1.75 14.57 14.33
N ILE A 63 -0.75 14.41 13.44
CA ILE A 63 0.43 15.29 13.41
C ILE A 63 0.03 16.75 13.17
N ARG A 64 -0.93 16.99 12.26
CA ARG A 64 -1.43 18.34 11.99
C ARG A 64 -2.16 18.95 13.20
N ARG A 65 -2.87 18.15 13.99
CA ARG A 65 -3.58 18.63 15.18
C ARG A 65 -2.65 18.86 16.36
N THR A 66 -1.74 17.92 16.62
CA THR A 66 -0.82 17.99 17.78
C THR A 66 0.34 18.95 17.54
N GLN A 67 0.62 19.31 16.27
CA GLN A 67 1.83 20.04 15.88
C GLN A 67 3.10 19.37 16.45
N ASN A 68 3.08 18.03 16.53
CA ASN A 68 4.20 17.22 16.98
C ASN A 68 4.39 16.03 16.03
N ALA A 69 5.58 15.92 15.45
CA ALA A 69 5.95 14.89 14.49
C ALA A 69 6.93 13.85 15.04
N ASP A 70 7.31 13.93 16.32
CA ASP A 70 8.34 13.05 16.92
C ASP A 70 7.89 11.59 17.02
N GLY A 71 6.58 11.35 17.10
CA GLY A 71 5.99 10.00 17.16
C GLY A 71 5.96 9.27 15.82
N PHE A 72 6.30 9.92 14.70
CA PHE A 72 6.26 9.32 13.37
C PHE A 72 7.65 9.30 12.72
N SER A 73 8.06 8.12 12.25
CA SER A 73 9.38 7.94 11.64
C SER A 73 9.38 8.35 10.16
N LEU A 74 10.20 9.34 9.81
CA LEU A 74 10.45 9.75 8.42
C LEU A 74 11.06 8.63 7.58
N PHE A 75 11.75 7.66 8.20
CA PHE A 75 12.30 6.49 7.50
C PHE A 75 11.21 5.58 6.93
N VAL A 76 10.02 5.54 7.54
CA VAL A 76 8.87 4.81 6.96
C VAL A 76 8.49 5.44 5.63
N CYS A 77 8.45 6.78 5.55
CA CYS A 77 8.22 7.49 4.30
C CYS A 77 9.33 7.22 3.28
N LEU A 78 10.60 7.18 3.70
CA LEU A 78 11.71 6.84 2.80
C LEU A 78 11.52 5.45 2.18
N THR A 79 11.32 4.44 3.02
CA THR A 79 11.16 3.05 2.58
C THR A 79 10.01 2.92 1.60
N LEU A 80 8.88 3.60 1.87
CA LEU A 80 7.72 3.60 0.99
C LEU A 80 7.95 4.40 -0.30
N LEU A 81 8.67 5.52 -0.28
CA LEU A 81 9.04 6.25 -1.49
C LEU A 81 9.92 5.38 -2.40
N ILE A 82 10.98 4.79 -1.85
CA ILE A 82 11.87 3.89 -2.58
C ILE A 82 11.07 2.70 -3.14
N ALA A 83 10.26 2.03 -2.30
CA ALA A 83 9.45 0.89 -2.70
C ALA A 83 8.51 1.23 -3.87
N ASN A 84 7.80 2.36 -3.81
CA ASN A 84 6.88 2.75 -4.88
C ASN A 84 7.60 3.18 -6.16
N ILE A 85 8.75 3.86 -6.06
CA ILE A 85 9.57 4.21 -7.23
C ILE A 85 10.06 2.94 -7.92
N LEU A 86 10.65 2.01 -7.18
CA LEU A 86 11.10 0.73 -7.72
C LEU A 86 9.96 -0.06 -8.34
N ARG A 87 8.75 0.00 -7.76
CA ARG A 87 7.56 -0.67 -8.30
C ARG A 87 7.08 -0.04 -9.61
N ILE A 88 7.11 1.28 -9.73
CA ILE A 88 6.81 1.99 -10.97
C ILE A 88 7.83 1.60 -12.06
N LEU A 89 9.12 1.51 -11.71
CA LEU A 89 10.16 1.07 -12.63
C LEU A 89 9.99 -0.40 -13.05
N PHE A 90 9.65 -1.27 -12.09
CA PHE A 90 9.33 -2.68 -12.35
C PHE A 90 8.21 -2.84 -13.37
N TRP A 91 7.20 -1.97 -13.34
CA TRP A 91 6.08 -1.99 -14.29
C TRP A 91 6.51 -1.77 -15.76
N PHE A 92 7.62 -1.05 -16.00
CA PHE A 92 8.16 -0.89 -17.35
C PHE A 92 8.84 -2.15 -17.86
N GLY A 93 9.48 -2.93 -16.98
CA GLY A 93 10.09 -4.21 -17.36
C GLY A 93 9.08 -5.35 -17.43
N LYS A 94 8.15 -5.43 -16.47
CA LYS A 94 7.11 -6.46 -16.38
C LYS A 94 5.77 -5.82 -16.06
N ARG A 95 4.88 -5.83 -17.05
CA ARG A 95 3.54 -5.24 -16.93
C ARG A 95 2.71 -6.01 -15.91
N PHE A 96 2.09 -5.27 -15.00
CA PHE A 96 1.05 -5.75 -14.10
C PHE A 96 -0.13 -4.77 -14.12
N GLU A 97 -1.23 -5.18 -13.48
CA GLU A 97 -2.50 -4.46 -13.41
C GLU A 97 -2.37 -2.97 -13.04
N LEU A 98 -3.07 -2.11 -13.79
CA LEU A 98 -3.05 -0.65 -13.61
C LEU A 98 -3.44 -0.16 -12.20
N PRO A 99 -4.40 -0.78 -11.48
CA PRO A 99 -4.70 -0.39 -10.09
C PRO A 99 -3.48 -0.41 -9.16
N LEU A 100 -2.55 -1.34 -9.32
CA LEU A 100 -1.32 -1.42 -8.49
C LEU A 100 -0.33 -0.31 -8.85
N LEU A 101 -0.28 0.07 -10.13
CA LEU A 101 0.54 1.20 -10.58
C LEU A 101 -0.04 2.50 -10.02
N ALA A 102 -1.35 2.70 -10.14
CA ALA A 102 -2.04 3.85 -9.57
C ALA A 102 -1.86 3.92 -8.05
N GLN A 103 -1.95 2.78 -7.35
CA GLN A 103 -1.63 2.68 -5.92
C GLN A 103 -0.22 3.21 -5.62
N SER A 104 0.78 2.84 -6.42
CA SER A 104 2.18 3.27 -6.22
C SER A 104 2.34 4.78 -6.41
N VAL A 105 1.69 5.34 -7.43
CA VAL A 105 1.73 6.77 -7.73
C VAL A 105 1.07 7.58 -6.61
N ILE A 106 -0.15 7.23 -6.21
CA ILE A 106 -0.87 7.92 -5.13
C ILE A 106 -0.13 7.79 -3.81
N MET A 107 0.42 6.61 -3.52
CA MET A 107 1.19 6.36 -2.32
C MET A 107 2.47 7.22 -2.28
N THR A 108 3.15 7.38 -3.42
CA THR A 108 4.32 8.27 -3.56
C THR A 108 3.96 9.71 -3.18
N PHE A 109 2.88 10.26 -3.75
CA PHE A 109 2.42 11.62 -3.41
C PHE A 109 2.03 11.74 -1.94
N THR A 110 1.36 10.73 -1.37
CA THR A 110 0.99 10.69 0.05
C THR A 110 2.22 10.74 0.95
N MET A 111 3.26 9.98 0.63
CA MET A 111 4.50 9.97 1.41
C MET A 111 5.23 11.31 1.31
N LEU A 112 5.28 11.95 0.13
CA LEU A 112 5.84 13.31 0.01
C LEU A 112 5.03 14.33 0.82
N ALA A 113 3.70 14.23 0.83
CA ALA A 113 2.84 15.11 1.63
C ALA A 113 3.06 14.93 3.15
N LEU A 114 3.26 13.69 3.62
CA LEU A 114 3.62 13.42 5.02
C LEU A 114 5.01 13.95 5.36
N VAL A 115 6.01 13.73 4.51
CA VAL A 115 7.36 14.28 4.72
C VAL A 115 7.29 15.80 4.83
N HIS A 116 6.59 16.46 3.90
CA HIS A 116 6.38 17.91 3.94
C HIS A 116 5.74 18.36 5.26
N LEU A 117 4.68 17.68 5.71
CA LEU A 117 4.02 18.00 6.98
C LEU A 117 4.98 17.85 8.17
N CYS A 118 5.67 16.70 8.26
CA CYS A 118 6.59 16.40 9.35
C CYS A 118 7.74 17.40 9.41
N VAL A 119 8.37 17.71 8.28
CA VAL A 119 9.46 18.69 8.19
C VAL A 119 8.96 20.09 8.57
N THR A 120 7.78 20.50 8.08
CA THR A 120 7.19 21.80 8.42
C THR A 120 6.94 21.94 9.93
N VAL A 121 6.45 20.88 10.57
CA VAL A 121 6.18 20.87 12.01
C VAL A 121 7.49 20.91 12.81
N LYS A 122 8.48 20.09 12.45
CA LYS A 122 9.79 20.06 13.11
C LYS A 122 10.50 21.40 13.01
N HIS A 123 10.57 21.98 11.82
CA HIS A 123 11.20 23.27 11.57
C HIS A 123 10.56 24.40 12.40
N LYS A 124 9.22 24.45 12.47
CA LYS A 124 8.51 25.41 13.35
C LYS A 124 8.85 25.21 14.82
N GLY A 125 8.93 23.96 15.27
CA GLY A 125 9.32 23.63 16.66
C GLY A 125 10.74 24.09 16.99
N GLU A 126 11.69 23.88 16.09
CA GLU A 126 13.09 24.33 16.25
C GLU A 126 13.24 25.85 16.24
N LEU A 127 12.50 26.56 15.39
CA LEU A 127 12.49 28.03 15.38
C LEU A 127 11.98 28.61 16.70
N ILE A 128 10.95 28.00 17.30
CA ILE A 128 10.40 28.43 18.59
C ILE A 128 11.44 28.19 19.71
N LYS A 129 12.07 27.01 19.74
CA LYS A 129 13.14 26.70 20.70
C LYS A 129 14.35 27.63 20.54
N SER A 130 14.75 27.92 19.30
CA SER A 130 15.91 28.78 19.00
C SER A 130 15.67 30.24 19.38
N ARG A 131 14.45 30.76 19.21
CA ARG A 131 14.08 32.11 19.72
C ARG A 131 14.17 32.21 21.24
N GLN A 132 13.92 31.13 21.97
CA GLN A 132 14.08 31.09 23.43
C GLN A 132 15.55 31.03 23.86
N HIS A 133 16.44 30.46 23.05
CA HIS A 133 17.88 30.33 23.33
C HIS A 133 18.73 31.37 22.58
N HIS A 134 18.35 32.64 22.63
CA HIS A 134 18.99 33.76 21.91
C HIS A 134 20.43 34.11 22.38
N PHE A 135 21.32 33.17 22.74
CA PHE A 135 22.71 33.55 23.04
C PHE A 135 23.83 32.61 22.63
N THR A 136 23.62 31.33 22.32
CA THR A 136 24.75 30.46 21.91
C THR A 136 24.27 29.31 21.03
N ALA A 137 24.52 29.41 19.72
CA ALA A 137 24.68 28.34 18.72
C ALA A 137 23.92 28.66 17.42
N SER A 138 24.67 28.76 16.32
CA SER A 138 24.11 28.71 14.97
C SER A 138 23.49 27.34 14.73
N PRO A 139 22.28 27.23 14.15
CA PRO A 139 21.69 25.94 13.81
C PRO A 139 22.56 25.26 12.73
N VAL A 140 23.00 24.02 12.99
CA VAL A 140 23.71 23.21 12.01
C VAL A 140 22.69 22.80 10.94
N GLN A 141 22.82 23.39 9.75
CA GLN A 141 21.87 23.20 8.66
C GLN A 141 22.36 22.07 7.77
N HIS A 142 21.81 20.86 7.95
CA HIS A 142 22.13 19.71 7.11
C HIS A 142 21.42 19.82 5.76
N HIS A 143 22.19 19.96 4.69
CA HIS A 143 21.68 19.99 3.32
C HIS A 143 21.91 18.65 2.61
N PHE A 144 21.22 18.40 1.50
CA PHE A 144 21.39 17.17 0.72
C PHE A 144 22.85 16.89 0.29
N LEU A 145 23.67 17.94 0.13
CA LEU A 145 25.08 17.83 -0.28
C LEU A 145 26.04 17.50 0.88
N ASP A 146 25.58 17.57 2.12
CA ASP A 146 26.33 17.07 3.26
C ASP A 146 26.13 15.56 3.32
N PHE A 147 26.99 14.81 2.62
CA PHE A 147 27.00 13.34 2.56
C PHE A 147 27.47 12.73 3.89
N ASP A 148 26.85 13.13 4.99
CA ASP A 148 27.01 12.47 6.28
C ASP A 148 25.98 11.35 6.40
N LEU A 149 26.47 10.11 6.34
CA LEU A 149 25.63 8.92 6.44
C LEU A 149 24.93 8.83 7.81
N ASP A 150 25.50 9.43 8.84
CA ASP A 150 24.95 9.41 10.19
C ASP A 150 23.65 10.25 10.30
N HIS A 151 23.46 11.22 9.40
CA HIS A 151 22.28 12.11 9.35
C HIS A 151 21.40 11.89 8.10
N PHE A 152 21.57 10.75 7.43
CA PHE A 152 20.81 10.42 6.23
C PHE A 152 19.29 10.44 6.49
N TRP A 153 18.56 11.14 5.61
CA TRP A 153 17.10 11.33 5.69
C TRP A 153 16.59 12.14 6.90
N GLN A 154 17.43 12.99 7.48
CA GLN A 154 17.08 13.91 8.57
C GLN A 154 17.28 15.39 8.18
N TRP A 155 17.08 15.72 6.91
CA TRP A 155 17.27 17.08 6.40
C TRP A 155 16.25 18.07 6.97
N SER A 156 16.67 19.32 7.09
CA SER A 156 15.88 20.43 7.63
C SER A 156 14.84 20.98 6.64
N GLU A 157 15.10 20.83 5.34
CA GLU A 157 14.30 21.41 4.27
C GLU A 157 13.60 20.34 3.43
N PHE A 158 12.31 20.55 3.14
CA PHE A 158 11.54 19.66 2.27
C PHE A 158 12.17 19.51 0.88
N GLY A 159 12.80 20.57 0.36
CA GLY A 159 13.46 20.56 -0.94
C GLY A 159 14.52 19.47 -1.08
N SER A 160 15.31 19.22 -0.03
CA SER A 160 16.33 18.15 -0.01
C SER A 160 15.72 16.75 -0.20
N TYR A 161 14.55 16.50 0.40
CA TYR A 161 13.83 15.23 0.23
C TYR A 161 13.33 15.02 -1.20
N VAL A 162 12.79 16.08 -1.83
CA VAL A 162 12.34 16.02 -3.22
C VAL A 162 13.53 15.82 -4.16
N GLN A 163 14.63 16.54 -3.95
CA GLN A 163 15.85 16.40 -4.76
C GLN A 163 16.40 14.97 -4.70
N PHE A 164 16.53 14.38 -3.51
CA PHE A 164 16.93 12.98 -3.38
C PHE A 164 15.95 12.05 -4.10
N THR A 165 14.64 12.24 -3.89
CA THR A 165 13.61 11.37 -4.48
C THR A 165 13.67 11.40 -6.01
N VAL A 166 13.84 12.59 -6.60
CA VAL A 166 13.99 12.78 -8.05
C VAL A 166 15.33 12.21 -8.54
N ALA A 167 16.43 12.47 -7.85
CA ALA A 167 17.76 11.95 -8.20
C ALA A 167 17.78 10.41 -8.17
N PHE A 168 17.22 9.81 -7.11
CA PHE A 168 17.06 8.36 -6.99
C PHE A 168 16.19 7.79 -8.11
N SER A 169 15.04 8.44 -8.40
CA SER A 169 14.15 8.02 -9.49
C SER A 169 14.84 8.09 -10.86
N ALA A 170 15.59 9.16 -11.12
CA ALA A 170 16.32 9.34 -12.38
C ALA A 170 17.45 8.32 -12.51
N LEU A 171 18.25 8.14 -11.47
CA LEU A 171 19.35 7.16 -11.44
C LEU A 171 18.83 5.74 -11.66
N MET A 172 17.84 5.32 -10.87
CA MET A 172 17.24 3.99 -11.00
C MET A 172 16.49 3.84 -12.32
N GLY A 173 15.90 4.91 -12.85
CA GLY A 173 15.24 4.94 -14.15
C GLY A 173 16.21 4.72 -15.31
N VAL A 174 17.35 5.43 -15.32
CA VAL A 174 18.43 5.23 -16.30
C VAL A 174 19.01 3.83 -16.20
N LEU A 175 19.27 3.35 -14.98
CA LEU A 175 19.76 1.99 -14.76
C LEU A 175 18.76 0.94 -15.30
N THR A 176 17.47 1.14 -15.02
CA THR A 176 16.41 0.26 -15.51
C THR A 176 16.29 0.31 -17.02
N PHE A 177 16.41 1.48 -17.64
CA PHE A 177 16.38 1.63 -19.10
C PHE A 177 17.54 0.87 -19.77
N ILE A 178 18.76 0.97 -19.23
CA ILE A 178 19.94 0.27 -19.77
C ILE A 178 19.82 -1.25 -19.57
N LEU A 179 19.35 -1.69 -18.42
CA LEU A 179 19.30 -3.11 -18.03
C LEU A 179 17.94 -3.78 -18.27
N ILE A 180 17.03 -3.15 -19.01
CA ILE A 180 15.65 -3.65 -19.19
C ILE A 180 15.61 -5.05 -19.85
N SER A 181 16.60 -5.37 -20.69
CA SER A 181 16.70 -6.67 -21.34
C SER A 181 17.13 -7.80 -20.38
N ASN A 182 17.66 -7.47 -19.19
CA ASN A 182 18.10 -8.47 -18.23
C ASN A 182 16.94 -8.83 -17.29
N TRP A 183 16.40 -10.04 -17.47
CA TRP A 183 15.26 -10.52 -16.68
C TRP A 183 15.58 -10.63 -15.18
N VAL A 184 16.78 -11.05 -14.78
CA VAL A 184 17.19 -11.17 -13.37
C VAL A 184 17.14 -9.80 -12.70
N PHE A 185 17.61 -8.77 -13.38
CA PHE A 185 17.59 -7.40 -12.88
C PHE A 185 16.16 -6.89 -12.65
N ILE A 186 15.26 -7.08 -13.63
CA ILE A 186 13.85 -6.68 -13.51
C ILE A 186 13.14 -7.43 -12.38
N GLU A 187 13.34 -8.75 -12.27
CA GLU A 187 12.75 -9.54 -11.19
C GLU A 187 13.28 -9.11 -9.81
N THR A 188 14.56 -8.74 -9.73
CA THR A 188 15.20 -8.23 -8.50
C THR A 188 14.64 -6.86 -8.10
N ILE A 189 14.48 -5.92 -9.04
CA ILE A 189 13.83 -4.62 -8.74
C ILE A 189 12.41 -4.86 -8.23
N GLY A 190 11.63 -5.70 -8.91
CA GLY A 190 10.28 -6.05 -8.47
C GLY A 190 10.29 -6.62 -7.05
N PHE A 191 11.17 -7.57 -6.77
CA PHE A 191 11.29 -8.19 -5.45
C PHE A 191 11.65 -7.16 -4.37
N LEU A 192 12.68 -6.35 -4.58
CA LEU A 192 13.08 -5.31 -3.63
C LEU A 192 11.95 -4.30 -3.37
N ALA A 193 11.18 -3.94 -4.40
CA ALA A 193 10.08 -2.99 -4.30
C ALA A 193 8.94 -3.48 -3.40
N VAL A 194 8.51 -4.74 -3.54
CA VAL A 194 7.46 -5.31 -2.68
C VAL A 194 7.99 -5.86 -1.36
N PHE A 195 9.25 -6.30 -1.30
CA PHE A 195 9.89 -6.73 -0.06
C PHE A 195 10.08 -5.57 0.91
N ALA A 196 10.53 -4.40 0.43
CA ALA A 196 10.64 -3.20 1.26
C ALA A 196 9.29 -2.80 1.88
N GLU A 197 8.20 -2.94 1.12
CA GLU A 197 6.84 -2.73 1.65
C GLU A 197 6.43 -3.83 2.64
N ALA A 198 6.79 -5.09 2.38
CA ALA A 198 6.49 -6.20 3.28
C ALA A 198 7.13 -6.08 4.66
N MET A 199 8.30 -5.46 4.71
CA MET A 199 9.07 -5.30 5.94
C MET A 199 8.58 -4.17 6.86
N LEU A 200 7.54 -3.42 6.50
CA LEU A 200 7.03 -2.32 7.33
C LEU A 200 6.49 -2.79 8.69
N GLY A 201 5.90 -3.99 8.76
CA GLY A 201 5.40 -4.58 10.01
C GLY A 201 6.50 -5.20 10.89
N ALA A 202 7.66 -5.55 10.31
CA ALA A 202 8.70 -6.30 11.00
C ALA A 202 9.32 -5.55 12.21
N PRO A 203 9.59 -4.23 12.16
CA PRO A 203 10.06 -3.48 13.33
C PRO A 203 9.08 -3.55 14.50
N GLN A 204 7.77 -3.52 14.22
CA GLN A 204 6.76 -3.61 15.27
C GLN A 204 6.73 -5.01 15.89
N PHE A 205 6.80 -6.06 15.07
CA PHE A 205 6.95 -7.45 15.53
C PHE A 205 8.17 -7.63 16.43
N TYR A 206 9.32 -7.09 16.00
CA TYR A 206 10.58 -7.18 16.76
C TYR A 206 10.50 -6.41 18.08
N ARG A 207 9.97 -5.19 18.07
CA ARG A 207 9.79 -4.37 19.29
C ARG A 207 8.90 -5.06 20.31
N ASN A 208 7.78 -5.64 19.86
CA ASN A 208 6.90 -6.43 20.74
C ASN A 208 7.66 -7.63 21.34
N PHE A 209 8.48 -8.32 20.53
CA PHE A 209 9.25 -9.47 20.98
C PHE A 209 10.31 -9.09 22.02
N GLN A 210 11.01 -7.97 21.83
CA GLN A 210 12.02 -7.46 22.75
C GLN A 210 11.39 -7.01 24.06
N ASN A 211 10.35 -6.18 23.98
CA ASN A 211 9.72 -5.59 25.16
C ASN A 211 8.80 -6.58 25.91
N LYS A 212 8.52 -7.76 25.33
CA LYS A 212 7.53 -8.74 25.82
C LYS A 212 6.18 -8.12 26.20
N SER A 213 5.82 -7.02 25.54
CA SER A 213 4.67 -6.19 25.86
C SER A 213 4.09 -5.60 24.58
N THR A 214 2.77 -5.56 24.53
CA THR A 214 1.98 -4.90 23.48
C THR A 214 1.19 -3.70 24.03
N GLN A 215 1.61 -3.18 25.19
CA GLN A 215 0.97 -2.01 25.79
C GLN A 215 1.08 -0.79 24.86
N GLY A 216 -0.03 -0.08 24.66
CA GLY A 216 -0.14 1.05 23.73
C GLY A 216 -0.47 0.68 22.28
N MET A 217 -0.52 -0.61 21.92
CA MET A 217 -0.89 -1.05 20.57
C MET A 217 -2.42 -1.26 20.45
N SER A 218 -3.04 -0.64 19.45
CA SER A 218 -4.48 -0.77 19.19
C SER A 218 -4.80 -2.10 18.49
N LYS A 219 -5.53 -2.99 19.15
CA LYS A 219 -5.94 -4.30 18.59
C LYS A 219 -6.78 -4.17 17.31
N LYS A 220 -7.60 -3.11 17.24
CA LYS A 220 -8.44 -2.81 16.06
C LYS A 220 -7.58 -2.43 14.85
N MET A 221 -6.47 -1.72 15.08
CA MET A 221 -5.52 -1.37 14.04
C MET A 221 -4.85 -2.61 13.46
N VAL A 222 -4.36 -3.52 14.32
CA VAL A 222 -3.73 -4.77 13.87
C VAL A 222 -4.69 -5.61 13.05
N GLY A 223 -5.93 -5.80 13.52
CA GLY A 223 -6.93 -6.55 12.77
C GLY A 223 -7.27 -5.94 11.41
N MET A 224 -7.25 -4.60 11.30
CA MET A 224 -7.46 -3.89 10.04
C MET A 224 -6.28 -4.08 9.08
N TRP A 225 -5.04 -4.04 9.57
CA TRP A 225 -3.85 -4.35 8.76
C TRP A 225 -3.94 -5.76 8.20
N THR A 226 -4.22 -6.75 9.06
CA THR A 226 -4.30 -8.16 8.62
C THR A 226 -5.40 -8.36 7.57
N CYS A 227 -6.57 -7.75 7.78
CA CYS A 227 -7.66 -7.80 6.81
C CYS A 227 -7.26 -7.16 5.46
N GLY A 228 -6.61 -6.00 5.50
CA GLY A 228 -6.12 -5.31 4.31
C GLY A 228 -5.09 -6.13 3.54
N ASP A 229 -4.11 -6.71 4.23
CA ASP A 229 -3.03 -7.49 3.60
C ASP A 229 -3.52 -8.84 3.06
N VAL A 230 -4.50 -9.48 3.73
CA VAL A 230 -5.18 -10.66 3.19
C VAL A 230 -5.95 -10.29 1.93
N PHE A 231 -6.74 -9.22 1.95
CA PHE A 231 -7.47 -8.73 0.78
C PHE A 231 -6.51 -8.44 -0.39
N LYS A 232 -5.40 -7.75 -0.11
CA LYS A 232 -4.36 -7.41 -1.10
C LYS A 232 -3.72 -8.67 -1.70
N THR A 233 -3.40 -9.65 -0.86
CA THR A 233 -2.79 -10.91 -1.29
C THR A 233 -3.75 -11.72 -2.15
N CYS A 234 -5.02 -11.82 -1.76
CA CYS A 234 -6.05 -12.45 -2.59
C CYS A 234 -6.20 -11.74 -3.94
N TYR A 235 -6.19 -10.40 -3.95
CA TYR A 235 -6.24 -9.62 -5.19
C TYR A 235 -5.06 -9.96 -6.11
N PHE A 236 -3.84 -10.10 -5.56
CA PHE A 236 -2.66 -10.48 -6.34
C PHE A 236 -2.78 -11.87 -6.97
N VAL A 237 -3.31 -12.84 -6.23
CA VAL A 237 -3.51 -14.22 -6.74
C VAL A 237 -4.60 -14.24 -7.80
N ILE A 238 -5.75 -13.61 -7.55
CA ILE A 238 -6.90 -13.58 -8.48
C ILE A 238 -6.54 -12.86 -9.78
N ARG A 239 -5.70 -11.83 -9.73
CA ARG A 239 -5.29 -11.03 -10.90
C ARG A 239 -3.97 -11.48 -11.52
N GLU A 240 -3.51 -12.68 -11.16
CA GLU A 240 -2.28 -13.31 -11.68
C GLU A 240 -1.08 -12.34 -11.67
N ALA A 241 -0.95 -11.56 -10.59
CA ALA A 241 0.14 -10.60 -10.45
C ALA A 241 1.50 -11.32 -10.41
N PRO A 242 2.60 -10.64 -10.81
CA PRO A 242 3.94 -11.21 -10.76
C PRO A 242 4.27 -11.83 -9.39
N ALA A 243 5.08 -12.90 -9.41
CA ALA A 243 5.27 -13.76 -8.24
C ALA A 243 5.71 -13.02 -6.97
N GLN A 244 6.48 -11.95 -7.13
CA GLN A 244 6.93 -11.10 -6.05
C GLN A 244 5.78 -10.56 -5.19
N PHE A 245 4.65 -10.19 -5.82
CA PHE A 245 3.51 -9.59 -5.13
C PHE A 245 2.84 -10.56 -4.16
N TRP A 246 2.50 -11.77 -4.58
CA TRP A 246 1.83 -12.73 -3.70
C TRP A 246 2.79 -13.37 -2.70
N ILE A 247 4.08 -13.54 -3.04
CA ILE A 247 5.11 -13.99 -2.09
C ILE A 247 5.28 -12.97 -0.96
N CYS A 248 5.48 -11.69 -1.30
CA CYS A 248 5.66 -10.63 -0.31
C CYS A 248 4.35 -10.31 0.43
N GLY A 249 3.19 -10.41 -0.23
CA GLY A 249 1.88 -10.30 0.40
C GLY A 249 1.63 -11.40 1.42
N SER A 250 2.01 -12.64 1.12
CA SER A 250 1.95 -13.74 2.09
C SER A 250 2.85 -13.47 3.30
N LEU A 251 4.06 -12.93 3.07
CA LEU A 251 4.96 -12.53 4.14
C LEU A 251 4.34 -11.42 5.03
N GLN A 252 3.68 -10.41 4.44
CA GLN A 252 2.95 -9.38 5.19
C GLN A 252 1.90 -10.00 6.10
N VAL A 253 1.04 -10.86 5.54
CA VAL A 253 0.00 -11.57 6.31
C VAL A 253 0.62 -12.39 7.45
N MET A 254 1.75 -13.05 7.21
CA MET A 254 2.44 -13.83 8.25
C MET A 254 2.99 -12.94 9.38
N ILE A 255 3.59 -11.80 9.05
CA ILE A 255 4.08 -10.84 10.05
C ILE A 255 2.90 -10.32 10.89
N ASP A 256 1.81 -9.97 10.23
CA ASP A 256 0.60 -9.47 10.87
C ASP A 256 -0.05 -10.48 11.81
N ILE A 257 -0.20 -11.74 11.37
CA ILE A 257 -0.66 -12.83 12.23
C ILE A 257 0.28 -13.00 13.42
N SER A 258 1.59 -12.92 13.20
CA SER A 258 2.59 -13.07 14.27
C SER A 258 2.46 -11.94 15.32
N ILE A 259 2.23 -10.71 14.88
CA ILE A 259 1.94 -9.57 15.76
C ILE A 259 0.63 -9.80 16.52
N PHE A 260 -0.40 -10.28 15.83
CA PHE A 260 -1.70 -10.57 16.44
C PHE A 260 -1.59 -11.66 17.52
N LEU A 261 -0.77 -12.69 17.29
CA LEU A 261 -0.46 -13.73 18.28
C LEU A 261 0.29 -13.16 19.49
N GLN A 262 1.26 -12.25 19.30
CA GLN A 262 1.96 -11.57 20.39
C GLN A 262 0.98 -10.79 21.29
N VAL A 263 -0.04 -10.14 20.70
CA VAL A 263 -1.09 -9.42 21.46
C VAL A 263 -1.85 -10.37 22.39
N PHE A 264 -2.15 -11.60 21.97
CA PHE A 264 -2.83 -12.57 22.84
C PHE A 264 -1.89 -13.18 23.89
N ALA A 265 -0.67 -13.54 23.50
CA ALA A 265 0.29 -14.19 24.38
C ALA A 265 0.71 -13.29 25.55
N TYR A 266 1.11 -12.04 25.26
CA TYR A 266 1.59 -11.11 26.30
C TYR A 266 0.46 -10.58 27.18
N ARG A 267 -0.79 -10.60 26.71
CA ARG A 267 -1.97 -10.35 27.57
C ARG A 267 -2.14 -11.42 28.65
N LYS A 268 -1.95 -12.70 28.30
CA LYS A 268 -2.08 -13.81 29.25
C LYS A 268 -0.99 -13.76 30.31
N SER A 269 0.24 -13.41 29.91
CA SER A 269 1.37 -13.25 30.82
C SER A 269 1.12 -12.15 31.87
N HIS A 270 0.57 -11.00 31.48
CA HIS A 270 0.27 -9.93 32.43
C HIS A 270 -0.87 -10.26 33.41
N ARG A 271 -1.89 -11.03 32.99
CA ARG A 271 -2.98 -11.47 33.88
C ARG A 271 -2.60 -12.61 34.82
N ALA A 272 -1.55 -13.36 34.52
CA ALA A 272 -1.07 -14.45 35.37
C ALA A 272 -0.15 -13.98 36.51
N VAL A 273 0.31 -12.73 36.46
CA VAL A 273 1.24 -12.11 37.42
C VAL A 273 0.56 -11.04 38.29
N SER A 274 -0.68 -10.63 37.95
CA SER A 274 -1.53 -9.71 38.72
C SER A 274 -2.54 -10.47 39.59
#